data_AF-A0A5N6YH56-F1
#
_entry.id   AF-A0A5N6YH56-F1
#
_cell.length_a   1.000
_cell.length_b   1.000
_cell.length_c   1.000
_cell.angle_alpha   90.00
_cell.angle_beta   90.00
_cell.angle_gamma   90.00
#
_symmetry.space_group_name_H-M   'P 1'
#
loop_
_entity.id
_entity.type
_entity.pdbx_description
1 polymer ?
#
loop_
_entity_poly.entity_id
_entity_poly.type
_entity_poly.pdbx_seq_one_letter_code
_entity_poly.pdbx_strand_id
1 'polypeptide(L)'
;MKIHEDTLIEVINRVDPGRCAFLRAWCLWQDGNTKDTLAIWDLDYRYWKKILAKQCGFDSEEHQLKYSFKRDGVTIIGYVFCCMQWLCAIQAMLEPDEKRVQFEIITKEDYESKLEPAVPYSIF
;
A
#
# COMPACT_ATOMS: atom_id res chain seq x y z
N MET A 1 12.65 -11.93 4.80
CA MET A 1 11.27 -12.48 4.84
C MET A 1 10.87 -12.87 3.42
N LYS A 2 10.06 -13.93 3.27
CA LYS A 2 9.49 -14.35 1.98
C LYS A 2 7.97 -14.14 1.99
N ILE A 3 7.40 -13.91 0.81
CA ILE A 3 5.96 -13.83 0.58
C ILE A 3 5.52 -15.07 -0.23
N HIS A 4 4.37 -15.63 0.12
CA HIS A 4 3.78 -16.77 -0.60
C HIS A 4 3.03 -16.27 -1.84
N GLU A 5 3.01 -17.05 -2.91
CA GLU A 5 2.38 -16.67 -4.18
C GLU A 5 0.92 -16.24 -4.03
N ASP A 6 0.19 -16.97 -3.21
CA ASP A 6 -1.23 -16.74 -2.95
C ASP A 6 -1.54 -15.62 -1.96
N THR A 7 -0.51 -14.98 -1.37
CA THR A 7 -0.73 -13.84 -0.47
C THR A 7 -1.55 -12.78 -1.20
N LEU A 8 -2.71 -12.43 -0.63
CA LEU A 8 -3.60 -11.44 -1.21
C LEU A 8 -3.03 -10.03 -0.94
N ILE A 9 -3.00 -9.23 -1.99
CA ILE A 9 -2.64 -7.81 -1.96
C ILE A 9 -3.86 -7.03 -2.45
N GLU A 10 -4.42 -6.23 -1.56
CA GLU A 10 -5.62 -5.45 -1.82
C GLU A 10 -5.27 -3.99 -2.04
N VAL A 11 -5.89 -3.36 -3.04
CA VAL A 11 -5.83 -1.93 -3.28
C VAL A 11 -7.24 -1.39 -3.29
N ILE A 12 -7.58 -0.66 -2.23
CA ILE A 12 -8.87 0.01 -2.09
C ILE A 12 -8.72 1.45 -2.59
N ASN A 13 -9.36 1.78 -3.70
CA ASN A 13 -9.36 3.15 -4.18
C ASN A 13 -10.49 3.93 -3.49
N ARG A 14 -10.12 4.87 -2.61
CA ARG A 14 -11.07 5.74 -1.91
C ARG A 14 -11.50 6.95 -2.76
N VAL A 15 -10.75 7.28 -3.80
CA VAL A 15 -11.03 8.37 -4.74
C VAL A 15 -12.02 7.92 -5.82
N ASP A 16 -11.79 6.74 -6.41
CA ASP A 16 -12.69 6.10 -7.37
C ASP A 16 -12.96 4.64 -6.94
N PRO A 17 -14.04 4.39 -6.17
CA PRO A 17 -14.37 3.06 -5.68
C PRO A 17 -14.57 2.00 -6.77
N GLY A 18 -14.88 2.40 -8.00
CA GLY A 18 -15.01 1.48 -9.15
C GLY A 18 -13.67 0.90 -9.61
N ARG A 19 -12.55 1.46 -9.15
CA ARG A 19 -11.19 1.11 -9.58
C ARG A 19 -10.33 0.58 -8.44
N CYS A 20 -10.84 -0.46 -7.77
CA CYS A 20 -10.07 -1.25 -6.80
C CYS A 20 -9.35 -2.43 -7.48
N ALA A 21 -8.35 -3.00 -6.82
CA ALA A 21 -7.66 -4.20 -7.30
C ALA A 21 -7.47 -5.24 -6.18
N PHE A 22 -7.61 -6.51 -6.54
CA PHE A 22 -7.36 -7.66 -5.69
C PHE A 22 -6.39 -8.58 -6.41
N LEU A 23 -5.17 -8.68 -5.89
CA LEU A 23 -4.06 -9.33 -6.57
C LEU A 23 -3.53 -10.45 -5.70
N ARG A 24 -2.99 -11.49 -6.34
CA ARG A 24 -2.09 -12.43 -5.66
C ARG A 24 -0.67 -11.89 -5.75
N ALA A 25 0.17 -12.21 -4.77
CA ALA A 25 1.57 -11.76 -4.76
C ALA A 25 2.35 -12.22 -6.00
N TRP A 26 1.97 -13.37 -6.58
CA TRP A 26 2.59 -13.83 -7.84
C TRP A 26 2.45 -12.85 -8.99
N CYS A 27 1.42 -12.00 -9.00
CA CYS A 27 1.25 -10.95 -10.00
C CYS A 27 2.39 -9.92 -9.97
N LEU A 28 3.24 -9.92 -8.94
CA LEU A 28 4.39 -9.02 -8.79
C LEU A 28 5.74 -9.72 -8.95
N TRP A 29 5.74 -10.97 -9.40
CA TRP A 29 6.96 -11.64 -9.81
C TRP A 29 7.49 -11.12 -11.14
N GLN A 30 8.77 -11.36 -11.39
CA GLN A 30 9.31 -11.24 -12.74
C GLN A 30 8.71 -12.34 -13.62
N ASP A 31 8.43 -12.00 -14.89
CA ASP A 31 7.85 -12.92 -15.87
C ASP A 31 8.65 -14.24 -15.94
N GLY A 32 7.92 -15.37 -15.93
CA GLY A 32 8.51 -16.70 -16.00
C GLY A 32 8.99 -17.28 -14.66
N ASN A 33 8.82 -16.56 -13.54
CA ASN A 33 9.07 -17.11 -12.22
C ASN A 33 7.88 -17.96 -11.76
N THR A 34 8.13 -19.22 -11.41
CA THR A 34 7.12 -20.22 -11.00
C THR A 34 7.34 -20.72 -9.56
N LYS A 35 8.01 -19.93 -8.72
CA LYS A 35 8.31 -20.32 -7.33
C LYS A 35 7.13 -20.01 -6.42
N ASP A 36 6.74 -20.95 -5.57
CA ASP A 36 5.67 -20.77 -4.56
C ASP A 36 5.93 -19.62 -3.57
N THR A 37 7.20 -19.23 -3.40
CA THR A 37 7.60 -18.10 -2.55
C THR A 37 8.70 -17.25 -3.20
N LEU A 38 8.67 -15.95 -2.92
CA LEU A 38 9.69 -14.99 -3.34
C LEU A 38 10.18 -14.17 -2.15
N ALA A 39 11.44 -13.72 -2.16
CA ALA A 39 11.88 -12.72 -1.18
C ALA A 39 11.12 -11.41 -1.44
N ILE A 40 10.65 -10.74 -0.37
CA ILE A 40 9.91 -9.48 -0.52
C ILE A 40 10.71 -8.47 -1.35
N TRP A 41 12.02 -8.41 -1.14
CA TRP A 41 12.95 -7.52 -1.85
C TRP A 41 13.04 -7.75 -3.37
N ASP A 42 12.59 -8.91 -3.87
CA ASP A 42 12.60 -9.24 -5.30
C ASP A 42 11.27 -8.90 -6.00
N LEU A 43 10.28 -8.36 -5.28
CA LEU A 43 9.00 -7.94 -5.87
C LEU A 43 9.20 -6.79 -6.87
N ASP A 44 8.53 -6.86 -8.02
CA ASP A 44 8.72 -5.86 -9.09
C ASP A 44 7.90 -4.59 -8.82
N TYR A 45 8.58 -3.59 -8.22
CA TYR A 45 7.98 -2.28 -7.95
C TYR A 45 7.59 -1.51 -9.22
N ARG A 46 8.25 -1.74 -10.37
CA ARG A 46 7.87 -1.09 -11.63
C ARG A 46 6.56 -1.66 -12.12
N TYR A 47 6.37 -2.97 -12.00
CA TYR A 47 5.11 -3.62 -12.36
C TYR A 47 3.96 -3.22 -11.42
N TRP A 48 4.24 -3.14 -10.12
CA TRP A 48 3.31 -2.58 -9.13
C TRP A 48 2.78 -1.20 -9.53
N LYS A 49 3.67 -0.26 -9.88
CA LYS A 49 3.25 1.08 -10.34
C LYS A 49 2.39 1.03 -11.61
N LYS A 50 2.68 0.12 -12.54
CA LYS A 50 1.85 -0.07 -13.74
C LYS A 50 0.44 -0.55 -13.38
N ILE A 51 0.31 -1.46 -12.43
CA ILE A 51 -0.99 -1.95 -11.94
C ILE A 51 -1.78 -0.80 -11.32
N LEU A 52 -1.15 -0.05 -10.40
CA LEU A 52 -1.80 1.10 -9.76
C LEU A 52 -2.33 2.12 -10.78
N ALA A 53 -1.51 2.52 -11.75
CA ALA A 53 -1.91 3.49 -12.75
C ALA A 53 -3.01 2.95 -13.68
N LYS A 54 -2.83 1.74 -14.22
CA LYS A 54 -3.73 1.20 -15.25
C LYS A 54 -5.05 0.67 -14.67
N GLN A 55 -4.99 -0.11 -13.61
CA GLN A 55 -6.17 -0.74 -13.03
C GLN A 55 -6.85 0.23 -12.05
N CYS A 56 -6.07 0.79 -11.13
CA CYS A 56 -6.64 1.59 -10.05
C CYS A 56 -6.80 3.08 -10.38
N GLY A 57 -6.26 3.57 -11.51
CA GLY A 57 -6.34 5.00 -11.84
C GLY A 57 -5.48 5.88 -10.93
N PHE A 58 -4.41 5.32 -10.36
CA PHE A 58 -3.50 6.07 -9.51
C PHE A 58 -2.74 7.14 -10.31
N ASP A 59 -2.70 8.35 -9.76
CA ASP A 59 -1.93 9.48 -10.24
C ASP A 59 -1.03 9.97 -9.09
N SER A 60 0.28 10.02 -9.31
CA SER A 60 1.22 10.44 -8.27
C SER A 60 1.17 11.94 -7.96
N GLU A 61 0.59 12.75 -8.85
CA GLU A 61 0.43 14.18 -8.64
C GLU A 61 -0.76 14.50 -7.72
N GLU A 62 -1.83 13.71 -7.81
CA GLU A 62 -3.09 13.97 -7.08
C GLU A 62 -3.32 13.02 -5.90
N HIS A 63 -2.76 11.80 -5.97
CA HIS A 63 -3.07 10.74 -5.03
C HIS A 63 -1.88 10.34 -4.15
N GLN A 64 -2.19 9.65 -3.07
CA GLN A 64 -1.23 9.02 -2.19
C GLN A 64 -1.62 7.59 -1.84
N LEU A 65 -0.62 6.74 -1.68
CA LEU A 65 -0.80 5.35 -1.28
C LEU A 65 -0.59 5.21 0.23
N LYS A 66 -1.66 4.89 0.94
CA LYS A 66 -1.70 4.69 2.39
C LYS A 66 -1.75 3.20 2.71
N TYR A 67 -1.16 2.80 3.84
CA TYR A 67 -1.35 1.47 4.42
C TYR A 67 -1.64 1.59 5.91
N SER A 68 -2.25 0.55 6.47
CA SER A 68 -2.47 0.46 7.91
C SER A 68 -2.52 -0.97 8.37
N PHE A 69 -1.97 -1.24 9.56
CA PHE A 69 -2.03 -2.57 10.19
C PHE A 69 -2.06 -2.43 11.70
N LYS A 70 -2.50 -3.49 12.39
CA LYS A 70 -2.48 -3.55 13.85
C LYS A 70 -1.21 -4.23 14.33
N ARG A 71 -0.55 -3.64 15.34
CA ARG A 71 0.58 -4.21 16.05
C ARG A 71 0.44 -3.87 17.53
N ASP A 72 0.49 -4.87 18.39
CA ASP A 72 0.38 -4.72 19.85
C ASP A 72 -0.85 -3.89 20.28
N GLY A 73 -1.99 -4.10 19.60
CA GLY A 73 -3.25 -3.38 19.86
C GLY A 73 -3.33 -1.96 19.29
N VAL A 74 -2.25 -1.43 18.73
CA VAL A 74 -2.18 -0.09 18.13
C VAL A 74 -2.34 -0.18 16.61
N THR A 75 -3.11 0.74 16.04
CA THR A 75 -3.19 0.88 14.57
C THR A 75 -2.04 1.75 14.10
N ILE A 76 -1.13 1.16 13.33
CA ILE A 76 -0.04 1.87 12.66
C ILE A 76 -0.54 2.28 11.27
N ILE A 77 -0.34 3.54 10.92
CA ILE A 77 -0.68 4.10 9.60
C ILE A 77 0.63 4.61 8.98
N GLY A 78 0.81 4.38 7.70
CA GLY A 78 1.92 4.94 6.94
C GLY A 78 1.57 5.18 5.49
N TYR A 79 2.53 5.75 4.77
CA TYR A 79 2.38 6.14 3.38
C TYR A 79 3.59 5.68 2.57
N VAL A 80 3.36 5.35 1.31
CA VAL A 80 4.37 4.84 0.38
C VAL A 80 4.72 5.92 -0.63
N PHE A 81 5.96 6.38 -0.60
CA PHE A 81 6.52 7.36 -1.54
C PHE A 81 7.59 6.74 -2.45
N CYS A 82 8.15 5.59 -2.08
CA CYS A 82 9.19 4.93 -2.85
C CYS A 82 9.17 3.39 -2.73
N CYS A 83 10.00 2.74 -3.55
CA CYS A 83 10.16 1.28 -3.56
C CYS A 83 10.50 0.73 -2.17
N MET A 84 11.48 1.34 -1.48
CA MET A 84 11.92 0.86 -0.17
C MET A 84 10.78 0.88 0.85
N GLN A 85 9.99 1.95 0.89
CA GLN A 85 8.84 2.05 1.79
C GLN A 85 7.73 1.07 1.43
N TRP A 86 7.50 0.82 0.14
CA TRP A 86 6.55 -0.19 -0.31
C TRP A 86 6.93 -1.59 0.19
N LEU A 87 8.20 -1.98 0.02
CA LEU A 87 8.73 -3.26 0.47
C LEU A 87 8.66 -3.41 2.00
N CYS A 88 9.07 -2.36 2.74
CA CYS A 88 8.97 -2.33 4.19
C CYS A 88 7.51 -2.40 4.67
N ALA A 89 6.57 -1.74 4.00
CA ALA A 89 5.15 -1.79 4.34
C ALA A 89 4.58 -3.20 4.17
N ILE A 90 4.89 -3.90 3.07
CA ILE A 90 4.50 -5.30 2.86
C ILE A 90 5.08 -6.19 3.96
N GLN A 91 6.38 -6.04 4.26
CA GLN A 91 7.02 -6.80 5.34
C GLN A 91 6.30 -6.58 6.68
N ALA A 92 6.07 -5.32 7.05
CA ALA A 92 5.42 -4.96 8.31
C ALA A 92 3.97 -5.46 8.40
N MET A 93 3.22 -5.46 7.29
CA MET A 93 1.85 -5.99 7.25
C MET A 93 1.76 -7.52 7.36
N LEU A 94 2.85 -8.22 7.07
CA LEU A 94 2.92 -9.68 7.15
C LEU A 94 3.51 -10.20 8.48
N GLU A 95 4.05 -9.32 9.33
CA GLU A 95 4.54 -9.66 10.67
C GLU A 95 3.41 -10.03 11.67
N PRO A 96 2.28 -9.30 11.75
CA PRO A 96 1.17 -9.62 12.65
C PRO A 96 0.40 -10.89 12.23
N ASP A 97 -0.39 -11.46 13.14
CA ASP A 97 -1.15 -12.70 12.92
C ASP A 97 -2.24 -12.60 11.84
N GLU A 98 -2.85 -11.43 11.66
CA GLU A 98 -3.91 -11.20 10.66
C GLU A 98 -3.37 -11.22 9.21
N LYS A 99 -2.04 -11.05 9.03
CA LYS A 99 -1.28 -11.16 7.75
C LYS A 99 -2.02 -10.63 6.52
N ARG A 100 -2.54 -9.40 6.60
CA ARG A 100 -3.28 -8.75 5.53
C ARG A 100 -2.47 -7.62 4.90
N VAL A 101 -2.20 -7.74 3.60
CA VAL A 101 -1.53 -6.69 2.82
C VAL A 101 -2.59 -5.85 2.11
N GLN A 102 -2.84 -4.65 2.62
CA GLN A 102 -3.83 -3.74 2.04
C GLN A 102 -3.23 -2.33 1.90
N PHE A 103 -3.44 -1.75 0.73
CA PHE A 103 -3.18 -0.35 0.45
C PHE A 103 -4.48 0.39 0.13
N GLU A 104 -4.50 1.68 0.42
CA GLU A 104 -5.58 2.59 0.07
C GLU A 104 -5.03 3.70 -0.83
N ILE A 105 -5.74 4.02 -1.91
CA ILE A 105 -5.49 5.24 -2.69
C ILE A 105 -6.40 6.33 -2.11
N ILE A 106 -5.81 7.43 -1.68
CA ILE A 106 -6.50 8.61 -1.16
C ILE A 106 -6.04 9.87 -1.91
N THR A 107 -6.76 10.98 -1.77
CA THR A 107 -6.28 12.28 -2.29
C THR A 107 -5.13 12.80 -1.42
N LYS A 108 -4.28 13.68 -1.98
CA LYS A 108 -3.26 14.38 -1.17
C LYS A 108 -3.89 15.38 -0.19
N GLU A 109 -5.04 15.97 -0.52
CA GLU A 109 -5.80 16.83 0.42
C GLU A 109 -6.24 16.05 1.68
N ASP A 110 -6.68 14.80 1.52
CA ASP A 110 -7.02 13.91 2.65
C ASP A 110 -5.81 13.60 3.55
N TYR A 111 -4.60 13.65 2.99
CA TYR A 111 -3.36 13.51 3.75
C TYR A 111 -3.01 14.80 4.48
N GLU A 112 -3.04 15.94 3.79
CA GLU A 112 -2.68 17.26 4.33
C GLU A 112 -3.63 17.71 5.45
N SER A 113 -4.93 17.47 5.31
CA SER A 113 -5.92 17.75 6.36
C SER A 113 -5.68 16.97 7.67
N LYS A 114 -4.91 15.89 7.62
CA LYS A 114 -4.49 15.13 8.82
C LYS A 114 -3.15 15.58 9.38
N LEU A 115 -2.39 16.40 8.64
CA LEU A 115 -1.15 17.00 9.11
C LEU A 115 -1.37 18.32 9.85
N GLU A 116 -2.51 18.99 9.64
CA GLU A 116 -2.85 20.19 10.41
C GLU A 116 -3.12 19.84 11.88
N PRO A 117 -2.34 20.36 12.84
CA PRO A 117 -2.79 20.37 14.22
C PRO A 117 -4.00 21.31 14.31
N ALA A 118 -5.02 20.89 15.06
CA ALA A 118 -6.06 21.80 15.56
C ALA A 118 -5.40 22.83 16.48
N VAL A 119 -4.80 23.88 15.90
CA VAL A 119 -4.42 25.08 16.65
C VAL A 119 -5.66 25.94 16.64
N PRO A 120 -6.35 26.12 17.79
CA PRO A 120 -7.38 27.14 17.85
C PRO A 120 -6.66 28.47 17.69
N TYR A 121 -6.97 29.20 16.62
CA TYR A 121 -6.67 30.62 16.54
C TYR A 121 -7.40 31.31 17.70
N SER A 122 -6.73 31.39 18.84
CA SER A 122 -7.10 32.27 19.94
C SER A 122 -6.56 33.64 19.57
N ILE A 123 -7.35 34.41 18.83
CA ILE A 123 -7.05 35.81 18.55
C ILE A 123 -7.59 36.58 19.76
N PHE A 124 -6.65 37.17 20.51
CA PHE A 124 -6.88 38.17 21.55
C PHE A 124 -7.44 39.46 20.95
#